data_AF-A0A2V4C4E5-F1
#
_entry.id   AF-A0A2V4C4E5-F1
#
_cell.length_a   1.000
_cell.length_b   1.000
_cell.length_c   1.000
_cell.angle_alpha   90.00
_cell.angle_beta   90.00
_cell.angle_gamma   90.00
#
_symmetry.space_group_name_H-M   'P 1'
#
loop_
_entity.id
_entity.type
_entity.pdbx_description
1 polymer ?
#
loop_
_entity_poly.entity_id
_entity_poly.type
_entity_poly.pdbx_seq_one_letter_code
_entity_poly.pdbx_strand_id
1 'polypeptide(L)'
;MLWILAFIFINKSYGQKTPVFENKRHIGYINEKTDYDCNNCYFLDSIIILKKRIIIKEPVYVQGRIESDSVKGYFANQYSFVISNFKKNISIIKFNSTSNGNSYWLYVTIKNNYLFIIKQLSYSNAVYKEEPVTKICTKKINKKILKPIDFYDFFENSLDQNCHFCSITLSVEECVKMFQ
;
A
#
# COMPACT_ATOMS: atom_id res chain seq x y z
N MET A 1 -13.74 33.98 -28.56
CA MET A 1 -14.40 32.72 -28.14
C MET A 1 -13.56 32.12 -27.01
N LEU A 2 -13.86 32.52 -25.76
CA LEU A 2 -13.08 32.13 -24.58
C LEU A 2 -13.54 30.74 -24.10
N TRP A 3 -12.64 29.76 -24.11
CA TRP A 3 -12.87 28.45 -23.50
C TRP A 3 -12.47 28.52 -22.03
N ILE A 4 -13.47 28.58 -21.14
CA ILE A 4 -13.26 28.43 -19.70
C ILE A 4 -13.11 26.93 -19.41
N LEU A 5 -11.88 26.50 -19.12
CA LEU A 5 -11.58 25.17 -18.59
C LEU A 5 -12.15 25.09 -17.16
N ALA A 6 -13.30 24.44 -17.02
CA ALA A 6 -13.85 24.09 -15.72
C ALA A 6 -12.99 23.00 -15.08
N PHE A 7 -12.15 23.38 -14.12
CA PHE A 7 -11.53 22.46 -13.19
C PHE A 7 -12.62 21.85 -12.30
N ILE A 8 -13.05 20.63 -12.63
CA ILE A 8 -13.90 19.83 -11.74
C ILE A 8 -13.01 19.37 -10.59
N PHE A 9 -12.99 20.15 -9.51
CA PHE A 9 -12.55 19.67 -8.21
C PHE A 9 -13.57 18.62 -7.75
N ILE A 10 -13.19 17.35 -7.83
CA ILE A 10 -13.92 16.28 -7.17
C ILE A 10 -13.68 16.47 -5.66
N ASN A 11 -14.56 17.25 -5.03
CA ASN A 11 -14.61 17.33 -3.58
C ASN A 11 -14.89 15.91 -3.05
N LYS A 12 -13.87 15.29 -2.46
CA LYS A 12 -14.04 14.08 -1.65
C LYS A 12 -14.99 14.48 -0.51
N SER A 13 -16.18 13.89 -0.48
CA SER A 13 -17.21 14.21 0.51
C SER A 13 -16.64 14.05 1.93
N TYR A 14 -16.47 15.17 2.63
CA TYR A 14 -16.21 15.21 4.06
C TYR A 14 -17.46 14.63 4.76
N GLY A 15 -17.40 13.36 5.15
CA GLY A 15 -18.49 12.67 5.85
C GLY A 15 -18.59 11.17 5.62
N GLN A 16 -17.94 10.62 4.60
CA GLN A 16 -17.99 9.17 4.36
C GLN A 16 -17.01 8.45 5.30
N LYS A 17 -17.55 7.79 6.34
CA LYS A 17 -16.76 6.92 7.22
C LYS A 17 -16.31 5.67 6.45
N THR A 18 -15.02 5.33 6.52
CA THR A 18 -14.48 4.12 5.89
C THR A 18 -14.70 2.91 6.81
N PRO A 19 -15.48 1.89 6.40
CA PRO A 19 -15.78 0.74 7.26
C PRO A 19 -14.56 -0.18 7.41
N VAL A 20 -14.40 -0.70 8.62
CA VAL A 20 -13.38 -1.68 9.03
C VAL A 20 -14.05 -3.03 9.24
N PHE A 21 -13.38 -4.08 8.76
CA PHE A 21 -13.85 -5.45 8.81
C PHE A 21 -12.81 -6.36 9.43
N GLU A 22 -13.27 -7.41 10.11
CA GLU A 22 -12.47 -8.57 10.46
C GLU A 22 -13.30 -9.83 10.19
N ASN A 23 -12.72 -10.85 9.56
CA ASN A 23 -13.45 -12.08 9.20
C ASN A 23 -14.79 -11.84 8.47
N LYS A 24 -14.83 -10.83 7.57
CA LYS A 24 -16.02 -10.37 6.83
C LYS A 24 -17.10 -9.70 7.68
N ARG A 25 -16.91 -9.56 8.99
CA ARG A 25 -17.81 -8.82 9.90
C ARG A 25 -17.36 -7.37 9.99
N HIS A 26 -18.30 -6.43 9.91
CA HIS A 26 -18.07 -5.02 10.19
C HIS A 26 -17.83 -4.82 11.70
N ILE A 27 -16.75 -4.13 12.06
CA ILE A 27 -16.31 -3.92 13.45
C ILE A 27 -16.15 -2.44 13.84
N GLY A 28 -16.34 -1.51 12.91
CA GLY A 28 -16.26 -0.07 13.16
C GLY A 28 -15.79 0.70 11.94
N TYR A 29 -15.35 1.94 12.14
CA TYR A 29 -14.87 2.82 11.07
C TYR A 29 -13.45 3.33 11.33
N ILE A 30 -12.72 3.64 10.25
CA ILE A 30 -11.43 4.34 10.35
C ILE A 30 -11.63 5.67 11.10
N ASN A 31 -10.69 5.99 11.99
CA ASN A 31 -10.69 7.11 12.94
C ASN A 31 -11.78 7.05 14.02
N GLU A 32 -12.52 5.94 14.14
CA GLU A 32 -13.47 5.72 15.23
C GLU A 32 -12.77 5.16 16.47
N LYS A 33 -13.21 5.59 17.65
CA LYS A 33 -12.76 5.05 18.95
C LYS A 33 -13.14 3.58 19.06
N THR A 34 -12.21 2.77 19.55
CA THR A 34 -12.42 1.32 19.68
C THR A 34 -11.62 0.75 20.84
N ASP A 35 -12.22 -0.21 21.56
CA ASP A 35 -11.59 -1.12 22.51
C ASP A 35 -11.27 -2.48 21.86
N TYR A 36 -11.62 -2.66 20.59
CA TYR A 36 -11.41 -3.90 19.84
C TYR A 36 -9.92 -4.18 19.61
N ASP A 37 -9.50 -5.42 19.80
CA ASP A 37 -8.17 -5.92 19.42
C ASP A 37 -8.14 -6.27 17.94
N CYS A 38 -7.39 -5.49 17.17
CA CYS A 38 -7.31 -5.68 15.73
C CYS A 38 -6.10 -6.53 15.35
N ASN A 39 -6.33 -7.83 15.16
CA ASN A 39 -5.26 -8.74 14.73
C ASN A 39 -5.18 -8.84 13.20
N ASN A 40 -6.34 -8.90 12.52
CA ASN A 40 -6.41 -9.08 11.07
C ASN A 40 -7.45 -8.17 10.40
N CYS A 41 -7.69 -6.98 10.96
CA CYS A 41 -8.69 -6.09 10.39
C CYS A 41 -8.19 -5.39 9.15
N TYR A 42 -9.16 -5.02 8.31
CA TYR A 42 -8.91 -4.41 7.04
C TYR A 42 -10.04 -3.47 6.67
N PHE A 43 -9.76 -2.54 5.75
CA PHE A 43 -10.80 -1.87 4.98
C PHE A 43 -10.65 -2.22 3.50
N LEU A 44 -11.69 -1.93 2.72
CA LEU A 44 -11.68 -2.13 1.28
C LEU A 44 -11.58 -0.77 0.60
N ASP A 45 -10.48 -0.52 -0.12
CA ASP A 45 -10.35 0.67 -0.96
C ASP A 45 -10.58 0.32 -2.44
N SER A 46 -11.29 1.19 -3.14
CA SER A 46 -11.57 1.06 -4.57
C SER A 46 -10.76 2.09 -5.34
N ILE A 47 -9.72 1.64 -6.04
CA ILE A 47 -8.87 2.51 -6.85
C ILE A 47 -9.07 2.27 -8.34
N ILE A 48 -8.72 3.27 -9.16
CA ILE A 48 -8.72 3.16 -10.62
C ILE A 48 -7.27 3.19 -11.10
N ILE A 49 -6.84 2.12 -11.76
CA ILE A 49 -5.49 1.99 -12.34
C ILE A 49 -5.62 1.50 -13.78
N LEU A 50 -4.90 2.13 -14.70
CA LEU A 50 -4.95 1.80 -16.13
C LEU A 50 -6.41 1.70 -16.67
N LYS A 51 -7.30 2.62 -16.24
CA LYS A 51 -8.74 2.66 -16.58
C LYS A 51 -9.56 1.44 -16.11
N LYS A 52 -9.05 0.67 -15.17
CA LYS A 52 -9.75 -0.47 -14.54
C LYS A 52 -9.90 -0.19 -13.05
N ARG A 53 -11.10 -0.45 -12.52
CA ARG A 53 -11.34 -0.41 -11.08
C ARG A 53 -10.81 -1.70 -10.46
N ILE A 54 -10.07 -1.58 -9.36
CA ILE A 54 -9.67 -2.70 -8.51
C ILE A 54 -10.02 -2.39 -7.06
N ILE A 55 -10.19 -3.45 -6.28
CA ILE A 55 -10.40 -3.35 -4.83
C ILE A 55 -9.12 -3.84 -4.16
N ILE A 56 -8.63 -3.08 -3.19
CA ILE A 56 -7.52 -3.45 -2.34
C ILE A 56 -8.08 -3.66 -0.94
N LYS A 57 -7.68 -4.76 -0.32
CA LYS A 57 -7.90 -5.05 1.09
C LYS A 57 -6.67 -4.59 1.85
N GLU A 58 -6.80 -3.46 2.53
CA GLU A 58 -5.70 -2.77 3.21
C GLU A 58 -5.77 -3.00 4.72
N PRO A 59 -4.62 -3.26 5.38
CA PRO A 59 -4.60 -3.54 6.80
C PRO A 59 -4.85 -2.31 7.65
N VAL A 60 -5.50 -2.58 8.78
CA VAL A 60 -5.85 -1.62 9.82
C VAL A 60 -5.17 -2.02 11.11
N TYR A 61 -4.73 -1.04 11.88
CA TYR A 61 -4.23 -1.25 13.23
C TYR A 61 -4.97 -0.33 14.20
N VAL A 62 -4.79 -0.56 15.50
CA VAL A 62 -5.34 0.31 16.56
C VAL A 62 -4.23 1.21 17.08
N GLN A 63 -4.39 2.51 16.90
CA GLN A 63 -3.44 3.52 17.36
C GLN A 63 -3.84 4.09 18.72
N GLY A 64 -2.85 4.46 19.55
CA GLY A 64 -3.04 5.33 20.71
C GLY A 64 -3.54 4.63 21.99
N ARG A 65 -3.19 3.36 22.20
CA ARG A 65 -3.47 2.68 23.47
C ARG A 65 -2.58 3.23 24.59
N ILE A 66 -3.17 3.61 25.71
CA ILE A 66 -2.48 4.06 26.94
C ILE A 66 -2.89 3.11 28.07
N GLU A 67 -1.92 2.61 28.85
CA GLU A 67 -2.06 1.44 29.75
C GLU A 67 -2.98 1.60 30.99
N SER A 68 -3.62 2.75 31.23
CA SER A 68 -4.47 2.97 32.43
C SER A 68 -5.97 2.78 32.15
N ASP A 69 -6.44 1.53 32.27
CA ASP A 69 -7.78 1.06 32.68
C ASP A 69 -9.08 1.44 31.93
N SER A 70 -9.04 2.05 30.74
CA SER A 70 -10.21 1.98 29.81
C SER A 70 -9.81 2.27 28.36
N VAL A 71 -8.87 1.47 27.85
CA VAL A 71 -8.15 1.71 26.60
C VAL A 71 -9.10 1.86 25.41
N LYS A 72 -9.31 3.10 24.95
CA LYS A 72 -9.93 3.41 23.65
C LYS A 72 -8.85 3.88 22.70
N GLY A 73 -8.39 2.97 21.83
CA GLY A 73 -7.60 3.35 20.67
C GLY A 73 -8.50 3.84 19.53
N TYR A 74 -7.92 4.01 18.35
CA TYR A 74 -8.66 4.34 17.14
C TYR A 74 -8.23 3.42 16.01
N PHE A 75 -9.19 2.98 15.19
CA PHE A 75 -8.83 2.27 13.95
C PHE A 75 -8.10 3.22 13.01
N ALA A 76 -6.90 2.85 12.58
CA ALA A 76 -6.05 3.63 11.70
C ALA A 76 -5.52 2.78 10.54
N ASN A 77 -5.32 3.41 9.39
CA ASN A 77 -4.70 2.78 8.24
C ASN A 77 -3.20 2.56 8.49
N GLN A 78 -2.70 1.36 8.22
CA GLN A 78 -1.27 1.05 8.40
C GLN A 78 -0.39 1.64 7.29
N TYR A 79 -0.99 1.86 6.11
CA TYR A 79 -0.32 2.37 4.93
C TYR A 79 -1.08 3.57 4.35
N SER A 80 -0.32 4.49 3.76
CA SER A 80 -0.83 5.45 2.78
C SER A 80 -0.46 4.93 1.40
N PHE A 81 -1.31 5.12 0.39
CA PHE A 81 -0.95 4.70 -0.97
C PHE A 81 -0.90 5.85 -1.96
N VAL A 82 -0.04 5.69 -2.98
CA VAL A 82 0.10 6.58 -4.12
C VAL A 82 0.14 5.76 -5.39
N ILE A 83 -0.51 6.23 -6.44
CA ILE A 83 -0.47 5.62 -7.78
C ILE A 83 0.39 6.49 -8.68
N SER A 84 1.39 5.90 -9.32
CA SER A 84 2.27 6.60 -10.27
C SER A 84 2.37 5.84 -11.59
N ASN A 85 2.49 6.56 -12.71
CA ASN A 85 2.80 5.95 -14.00
C ASN A 85 4.31 5.76 -14.14
N PHE A 86 4.75 4.55 -14.51
CA PHE A 86 6.17 4.23 -14.69
C PHE A 86 6.58 4.19 -16.16
N LYS A 87 5.78 3.50 -16.99
CA LYS A 87 5.93 3.43 -18.45
C LYS A 87 4.54 3.46 -19.09
N LYS A 88 4.48 3.60 -20.43
CA LYS A 88 3.22 3.75 -21.20
C LYS A 88 2.08 2.81 -20.76
N ASN A 89 2.40 1.57 -20.40
CA ASN A 89 1.43 0.55 -19.96
C ASN A 89 1.72 -0.03 -18.56
N ILE A 90 2.56 0.62 -17.76
CA ILE A 90 2.91 0.14 -16.41
C ILE A 90 2.64 1.26 -15.41
N SER A 91 1.77 0.96 -14.44
CA SER A 91 1.52 1.80 -13.29
C SER A 91 2.03 1.11 -12.02
N ILE A 92 2.38 1.89 -11.01
CA ILE A 92 2.86 1.41 -9.72
C ILE A 92 1.85 1.82 -8.66
N ILE A 93 1.46 0.88 -7.81
CA ILE A 93 0.75 1.14 -6.56
C ILE A 93 1.82 1.10 -5.46
N LYS A 94 2.10 2.25 -4.85
CA LYS A 94 3.08 2.39 -3.76
C LYS A 94 2.33 2.45 -2.43
N PHE A 95 2.59 1.54 -1.51
CA PHE A 95 2.08 1.53 -0.14
C PHE A 95 3.20 1.97 0.80
N ASN A 96 3.06 3.13 1.43
CA ASN A 96 4.04 3.68 2.37
C ASN A 96 3.54 3.52 3.80
N SER A 97 4.34 2.85 4.62
CA SER A 97 4.06 2.66 6.04
C SER A 97 3.99 4.00 6.73
N THR A 98 2.93 4.19 7.52
CA THR A 98 2.73 5.42 8.29
C THR A 98 3.57 5.48 9.56
N SER A 99 4.29 4.39 9.92
CA SER A 99 4.96 4.25 11.22
C SER A 99 6.47 4.02 11.17
N ASN A 100 7.00 3.41 10.10
CA ASN A 100 8.40 2.95 10.08
C ASN A 100 9.15 3.24 8.77
N GLY A 101 8.59 4.03 7.87
CA GLY A 101 9.24 4.42 6.61
C GLY A 101 9.36 3.32 5.56
N ASN A 102 9.00 2.07 5.88
CA ASN A 102 8.96 0.97 4.91
C ASN A 102 7.94 1.23 3.81
N SER A 103 8.16 0.68 2.63
CA SER A 103 7.17 0.76 1.57
C SER A 103 7.26 -0.36 0.57
N TYR A 104 6.12 -0.58 -0.07
CA TYR A 104 5.79 -1.81 -0.78
C TYR A 104 5.11 -1.44 -2.08
N TRP A 105 5.67 -1.88 -3.20
CA TRP A 105 5.27 -1.43 -4.53
C TRP A 105 4.79 -2.60 -5.36
N LEU A 106 3.62 -2.45 -5.98
CA LEU A 106 3.10 -3.37 -6.98
C LEU A 106 3.16 -2.72 -8.36
N TYR A 107 3.89 -3.34 -9.28
CA TYR A 107 3.91 -2.95 -10.68
C TYR A 107 2.79 -3.68 -11.41
N VAL A 108 1.90 -2.90 -11.99
CA VAL A 108 0.68 -3.38 -12.65
C VAL A 108 0.70 -3.02 -14.12
N THR A 109 0.30 -3.95 -14.98
CA THR A 109 0.14 -3.76 -16.43
C THR A 109 -1.20 -4.30 -16.90
N ILE A 110 -1.60 -3.94 -18.13
CA ILE A 110 -2.72 -4.57 -18.82
C ILE A 110 -2.20 -5.46 -19.94
N LYS A 111 -2.66 -6.71 -19.95
CA LYS A 111 -2.47 -7.67 -21.05
C LYS A 111 -3.81 -8.33 -21.38
N ASN A 112 -4.18 -8.38 -22.66
CA ASN A 112 -5.43 -8.98 -23.13
C ASN A 112 -6.67 -8.46 -22.36
N ASN A 113 -6.73 -7.15 -22.09
CA ASN A 113 -7.79 -6.48 -21.32
C ASN A 113 -7.91 -6.87 -19.82
N TYR A 114 -6.94 -7.62 -19.28
CA TYR A 114 -6.86 -7.96 -17.87
C TYR A 114 -5.69 -7.26 -17.18
N LEU A 115 -5.85 -6.92 -15.90
CA LEU A 115 -4.77 -6.41 -15.07
C LEU A 115 -3.90 -7.55 -14.56
N PHE A 116 -2.59 -7.34 -14.61
CA PHE A 116 -1.57 -8.24 -14.11
C PHE A 116 -0.62 -7.50 -13.20
N ILE A 117 -0.26 -8.13 -12.09
CA ILE A 117 0.87 -7.71 -11.27
C ILE A 117 2.10 -8.44 -11.81
N ILE A 118 3.10 -7.66 -12.22
CA ILE A 118 4.29 -8.16 -12.94
C ILE A 118 5.58 -8.09 -12.10
N LYS A 119 5.57 -7.29 -11.05
CA LYS A 119 6.69 -7.15 -10.12
C LYS A 119 6.17 -6.64 -8.79
N GLN A 120 6.72 -7.16 -7.71
CA GLN A 120 6.62 -6.58 -6.39
C GLN A 120 8.00 -6.11 -5.93
N LEU A 121 8.01 -5.05 -5.14
CA LEU A 121 9.20 -4.49 -4.51
C LEU A 121 8.86 -4.14 -3.07
N SER A 122 9.74 -4.46 -2.13
CA SER A 122 9.71 -3.88 -0.79
C SER A 122 11.00 -3.11 -0.56
N TYR A 123 10.90 -2.03 0.20
CA TYR A 123 12.06 -1.37 0.76
C TYR A 123 11.86 -1.13 2.25
N SER A 124 12.93 -1.28 3.01
CA SER A 124 12.97 -1.03 4.45
C SER A 124 14.33 -0.47 4.84
N ASN A 125 14.33 0.42 5.84
CA ASN A 125 15.56 0.84 6.49
C ASN A 125 16.15 -0.35 7.27
N ALA A 126 17.45 -0.58 7.13
CA ALA A 126 18.16 -1.64 7.81
C ALA A 126 19.55 -1.17 8.26
N VAL A 127 20.20 -1.97 9.10
CA VAL A 127 21.61 -1.80 9.48
C VAL A 127 22.37 -3.01 8.96
N TYR A 128 23.46 -2.76 8.23
CA TYR A 128 24.33 -3.82 7.72
C TYR A 128 25.78 -3.44 8.00
N LYS A 129 26.51 -4.29 8.74
CA LYS A 129 27.87 -4.01 9.20
C LYS A 129 28.02 -2.63 9.84
N GLU A 130 27.12 -2.31 10.77
CA GLU A 130 27.07 -1.03 11.52
C GLU A 130 26.74 0.21 10.69
N GLU A 131 26.51 0.08 9.38
CA GLU A 131 26.11 1.19 8.53
C GLU A 131 24.60 1.17 8.25
N PRO A 132 23.93 2.34 8.29
CA PRO A 132 22.55 2.45 7.85
C PRO A 132 22.48 2.23 6.34
N VAL A 133 21.61 1.32 5.92
CA VAL A 133 21.40 0.95 4.52
C VAL A 133 19.92 0.82 4.20
N THR A 134 19.59 0.98 2.94
CA THR A 134 18.26 0.64 2.41
C THR A 134 18.30 -0.79 1.92
N LYS A 135 17.52 -1.69 2.54
CA LYS A 135 17.31 -3.04 2.02
C LYS A 135 16.15 -3.00 1.01
N ILE A 136 16.40 -3.44 -0.21
CA ILE A 136 15.39 -3.54 -1.28
C ILE A 136 15.26 -4.97 -1.73
N CYS A 137 14.07 -5.55 -1.65
CA CYS A 137 13.79 -6.89 -2.15
C CYS A 137 12.85 -6.81 -3.33
N THR A 138 13.11 -7.60 -4.38
CA THR A 138 12.27 -7.58 -5.58
C THR A 138 11.93 -8.98 -6.06
N LYS A 139 10.69 -9.18 -6.47
CA LYS A 139 10.24 -10.44 -7.05
C LYS A 139 9.46 -10.18 -8.33
N LYS A 140 9.90 -10.82 -9.42
CA LYS A 140 9.13 -10.87 -10.66
C LYS A 140 7.96 -11.82 -10.44
N ILE A 141 6.77 -11.37 -10.78
CA ILE A 141 5.54 -12.16 -10.68
C ILE A 141 4.75 -12.02 -11.97
N ASN A 142 3.74 -12.86 -12.16
CA ASN A 142 2.81 -12.73 -13.27
C ASN A 142 1.43 -13.19 -12.81
N LYS A 143 0.81 -12.40 -11.93
CA LYS A 143 -0.47 -12.74 -11.28
C LYS A 143 -1.58 -11.89 -11.86
N LYS A 144 -2.60 -12.54 -12.43
CA LYS A 144 -3.83 -11.89 -12.90
C LYS A 144 -4.65 -11.40 -11.71
N ILE A 145 -5.16 -10.17 -11.77
CA ILE A 145 -6.04 -9.62 -10.73
C ILE A 145 -7.49 -10.01 -11.07
N LEU A 146 -8.08 -10.89 -10.26
CA LEU A 146 -9.47 -11.38 -10.43
C LEU A 146 -10.39 -11.08 -9.24
N LYS A 147 -9.80 -10.83 -8.07
CA LYS A 147 -10.47 -10.62 -6.79
C LYS A 147 -9.88 -9.36 -6.14
N PRO A 148 -10.46 -8.86 -5.03
CA PRO A 148 -9.77 -7.92 -4.19
C PRO A 148 -8.33 -8.39 -3.91
N ILE A 149 -7.40 -7.46 -4.01
CA ILE A 149 -5.98 -7.67 -3.77
C ILE A 149 -5.78 -7.53 -2.26
N ASP A 150 -5.42 -8.59 -1.57
CA ASP A 150 -5.00 -8.50 -0.17
C ASP A 150 -3.56 -8.01 -0.10
N PHE A 151 -3.26 -6.99 0.70
CA PHE A 151 -1.90 -6.50 0.89
C PHE A 151 -0.93 -7.63 1.31
N TYR A 152 -1.35 -8.46 2.27
CA TYR A 152 -0.49 -9.49 2.85
C TYR A 152 -0.18 -10.65 1.88
N ASP A 153 -1.09 -10.92 0.92
CA ASP A 153 -0.87 -11.90 -0.17
C ASP A 153 0.40 -11.61 -0.97
N PHE A 154 0.87 -10.36 -1.01
CA PHE A 154 2.02 -9.94 -1.80
C PHE A 154 3.26 -9.65 -0.97
N PHE A 155 3.12 -9.27 0.31
CA PHE A 155 4.24 -8.73 1.07
C PHE A 155 4.59 -9.51 2.35
N GLU A 156 3.70 -10.33 2.90
CA GLU A 156 4.00 -11.08 4.13
C GLU A 156 4.71 -12.42 3.87
N ASN A 157 4.36 -13.08 2.77
CA ASN A 157 4.76 -14.48 2.51
C ASN A 157 5.85 -14.66 1.44
N SER A 158 6.50 -13.60 0.94
CA SER A 158 7.19 -13.72 -0.36
C SER A 158 8.43 -12.88 -0.65
N LEU A 159 9.09 -12.29 0.35
CA LEU A 159 10.16 -11.31 0.11
C LEU A 159 11.61 -11.85 0.25
N ASP A 160 11.82 -13.15 0.41
CA ASP A 160 13.19 -13.71 0.57
C ASP A 160 13.95 -14.00 -0.74
N GLN A 161 13.50 -13.46 -1.87
CA GLN A 161 14.22 -13.61 -3.15
C GLN A 161 14.72 -12.25 -3.64
N ASN A 162 16.02 -12.18 -3.95
CA ASN A 162 16.73 -11.03 -4.53
C ASN A 162 16.62 -9.73 -3.71
N CYS A 163 17.18 -9.76 -2.51
CA CYS A 163 17.37 -8.58 -1.68
C CYS A 163 18.77 -7.99 -1.87
N HIS A 164 18.84 -6.67 -2.03
CA HIS A 164 20.07 -5.90 -2.15
C HIS A 164 20.12 -4.85 -1.06
N PHE A 165 21.32 -4.56 -0.56
CA PHE A 165 21.57 -3.46 0.35
C PHE A 165 22.16 -2.30 -0.45
N CYS A 166 21.55 -1.13 -0.31
CA CYS A 166 21.97 0.09 -0.98
C CYS A 166 22.33 1.14 0.04
N SER A 167 23.28 2.00 -0.33
CA SER A 167 23.58 3.22 0.43
C SER A 167 22.30 4.04 0.63
N ILE A 168 22.12 4.63 1.81
CA ILE A 168 21.04 5.57 2.11
C ILE A 168 21.07 6.82 1.22
N THR A 169 22.20 7.10 0.56
CA THR A 169 22.35 8.25 -0.33
C THR A 169 21.74 8.03 -1.73
N LEU A 170 21.44 6.79 -2.11
CA LEU A 170 20.81 6.47 -3.39
C LEU A 170 19.29 6.44 -3.27
N SER A 171 18.58 6.95 -4.26
CA SER A 171 17.14 6.75 -4.35
C SER A 171 16.80 5.27 -4.60
N VAL A 172 15.59 4.85 -4.21
CA VAL A 172 15.09 3.49 -4.48
C VAL A 172 15.15 3.17 -5.97
N GLU A 173 14.74 4.10 -6.83
CA GLU A 173 14.76 3.95 -8.27
C GLU A 173 16.19 3.79 -8.83
N GLU A 174 17.18 4.53 -8.30
CA GLU A 174 18.60 4.38 -8.69
C GLU A 174 19.16 3.04 -8.26
N CYS A 175 18.95 2.67 -6.99
CA CYS A 175 19.36 1.38 -6.45
C CYS A 175 18.80 0.22 -7.28
N VAL A 176 17.51 0.23 -7.61
CA VAL A 176 16.88 -0.83 -8.42
C VAL A 176 17.51 -0.95 -9.82
N LYS A 177 17.91 0.15 -10.45
CA LYS A 177 18.54 0.11 -11.79
C LYS A 177 19.90 -0.60 -11.80
N MET A 178 20.60 -0.65 -10.67
CA MET A 178 21.91 -1.30 -10.56
C MET A 178 21.84 -2.84 -10.61
N PHE A 179 20.65 -3.42 -10.43
CA PHE A 179 20.45 -4.87 -10.33
C PHE A 179 19.46 -5.43 -11.38
N GLN A 180 19.13 -4.63 -12.40
CA GLN A 180 18.23 -5.00 -13.52
C GLN A 180 19.00 -5.20 -14.81
#